data_AF-B9J9G7-F1
#
_entry.id   AF-B9J9G7-F1
#
_cell.length_a   1.000
_cell.length_b   1.000
_cell.length_c   1.000
_cell.angle_alpha   90.00
_cell.angle_beta   90.00
_cell.angle_gamma   90.00
#
_symmetry.space_group_name_H-M   'P 1'
#
loop_
_entity.id
_entity.type
_entity.pdbx_description
1 polymer ?
#
loop_
_entity_poly.entity_id
_entity_poly.type
_entity_poly.pdbx_seq_one_letter_code
_entity_poly.pdbx_strand_id
1 'polypeptide(L)'
;MTYFRKLCAGFCLMLGFLTSAALATPMPAQPVAATAWNKGRETGLPIPRYVSLKAHKARMRVGPSTIYATKWIYMKPGLPLEIIDEYGRWRQVRDDTGTTGWMHGALLSGQRTAVVAPWLKTNAMLRGGPEKTANLIAELQPRVLLSLHSCTGAWCNVSVREHSARGYIRQDLLWGAYPGEMFQ
;
A
#
# COMPACT_ATOMS: atom_id res chain seq x y z
N MET A 1 16.10 3.40 -81.90
CA MET A 1 17.46 2.84 -82.11
C MET A 1 17.68 1.78 -81.05
N THR A 2 17.34 0.52 -81.36
CA THR A 2 18.29 -0.55 -81.76
C THR A 2 19.19 -0.99 -80.61
N TYR A 3 18.84 -2.10 -79.92
CA TYR A 3 19.29 -3.48 -80.18
C TYR A 3 20.67 -3.77 -79.54
N PHE A 4 20.75 -4.63 -78.50
CA PHE A 4 21.42 -5.93 -78.63
C PHE A 4 21.29 -6.80 -77.36
N ARG A 5 20.93 -8.06 -77.62
CA ARG A 5 20.99 -9.26 -76.76
C ARG A 5 22.35 -9.41 -76.06
N LYS A 6 22.36 -10.07 -74.90
CA LYS A 6 23.11 -11.34 -74.71
C LYS A 6 22.51 -12.15 -73.53
N LEU A 7 22.13 -13.39 -73.85
CA LEU A 7 21.84 -14.47 -72.92
C LEU A 7 23.12 -14.87 -72.18
N CYS A 8 23.00 -15.23 -70.91
CA CYS A 8 23.80 -16.28 -70.30
C CYS A 8 22.92 -17.15 -69.39
N ALA A 9 22.82 -18.42 -69.77
CA ALA A 9 22.28 -19.50 -68.98
C ALA A 9 23.19 -19.78 -67.77
N GLY A 10 22.64 -20.30 -66.68
CA GLY A 10 23.50 -20.78 -65.60
C GLY A 10 22.81 -21.18 -64.32
N PHE A 11 22.46 -22.46 -64.26
CA PHE A 11 22.55 -23.31 -63.07
C PHE A 11 21.49 -23.14 -61.96
N CYS A 12 20.55 -24.08 -62.02
CA CYS A 12 19.65 -24.46 -60.95
C CYS A 12 20.43 -25.14 -59.81
N LEU A 13 20.43 -24.54 -58.62
CA LEU A 13 20.80 -25.21 -57.37
C LEU A 13 19.63 -25.05 -56.39
N MET A 14 18.80 -26.08 -56.34
CA MET A 14 17.70 -26.23 -55.39
C MET A 14 18.27 -26.35 -53.97
N LEU A 15 18.22 -25.28 -53.19
CA LEU A 15 18.47 -25.30 -51.75
C LEU A 15 17.13 -25.54 -51.04
N GLY A 16 16.90 -26.79 -50.63
CA GLY A 16 15.78 -27.18 -49.80
C GLY A 16 15.89 -26.55 -48.41
N PHE A 17 15.03 -25.57 -48.13
CA PHE A 17 14.83 -25.06 -46.77
C PHE A 17 13.95 -26.03 -45.99
N LEU A 18 14.58 -26.81 -45.10
CA LEU A 18 13.90 -27.58 -44.06
C LEU A 18 13.23 -26.60 -43.08
N THR A 19 11.90 -26.54 -43.11
CA THR A 19 11.11 -25.79 -42.13
C THR A 19 11.05 -26.56 -40.81
N SER A 20 11.88 -26.18 -39.83
CA SER A 20 11.73 -26.66 -38.44
C SER A 20 10.52 -25.98 -37.79
N ALA A 21 9.41 -26.72 -37.70
CA ALA A 21 8.28 -26.36 -36.85
C ALA A 21 8.66 -26.58 -35.37
N ALA A 22 8.97 -25.49 -34.67
CA ALA A 22 9.20 -25.52 -33.23
C ALA A 22 7.86 -25.63 -32.48
N LEU A 23 7.64 -26.76 -31.81
CA LEU A 23 6.51 -26.97 -30.90
C LEU A 23 6.72 -26.13 -29.64
N ALA A 24 5.96 -25.03 -29.52
CA ALA A 24 5.93 -24.23 -28.30
C ALA A 24 5.11 -24.94 -27.21
N THR A 25 5.79 -25.52 -26.22
CA THR A 25 5.13 -26.06 -25.02
C THR A 25 4.65 -24.90 -24.13
N PRO A 26 3.38 -24.88 -23.68
CA PRO A 26 2.91 -23.86 -22.75
C PRO A 26 3.64 -23.99 -21.41
N MET A 27 4.31 -22.91 -21.01
CA MET A 27 5.05 -22.83 -19.75
C MET A 27 4.05 -22.89 -18.58
N PRO A 28 4.24 -23.79 -17.60
CA PRO A 28 3.36 -23.87 -16.45
C PRO A 28 3.44 -22.57 -15.64
N ALA A 29 2.31 -21.88 -15.49
CA ALA A 29 2.19 -20.71 -14.63
C ALA A 29 2.42 -21.13 -13.17
N GLN A 30 3.55 -20.73 -12.60
CA GLN A 30 3.81 -20.95 -11.19
C GLN A 30 2.88 -20.07 -10.35
N PRO A 31 2.24 -20.60 -9.30
CA PRO A 31 1.42 -19.80 -8.40
C PRO A 31 2.30 -18.75 -7.70
N VAL A 32 1.91 -17.49 -7.80
CA VAL A 32 2.55 -16.38 -7.09
C VAL A 32 2.22 -16.56 -5.60
N ALA A 33 3.19 -16.98 -4.81
CA ALA A 33 3.01 -17.17 -3.38
C ALA A 33 2.58 -15.85 -2.72
N ALA A 34 1.49 -15.89 -1.95
CA ALA A 34 1.04 -14.77 -1.14
C ALA A 34 2.17 -14.37 -0.17
N THR A 35 2.50 -13.08 -0.12
CA THR A 35 3.56 -12.52 0.70
C THR A 35 3.38 -12.94 2.16
N ALA A 36 4.23 -13.85 2.64
CA ALA A 36 4.26 -14.19 4.06
C ALA A 36 4.63 -12.93 4.85
N TRP A 37 3.75 -12.49 5.75
CA TRP A 37 4.05 -11.38 6.64
C TRP A 37 5.24 -11.78 7.51
N ASN A 38 6.37 -11.11 7.29
CA ASN A 38 7.55 -11.34 8.10
C ASN A 38 7.23 -10.90 9.54
N LYS A 39 7.67 -11.66 10.53
CA LYS A 39 7.60 -11.20 11.92
C LYS A 39 8.70 -10.17 12.16
N GLY A 40 8.37 -9.07 12.83
CA GLY A 40 9.34 -8.07 13.24
C GLY A 40 10.34 -8.67 14.21
N ARG A 41 11.63 -8.42 13.98
CA ARG A 41 12.74 -9.02 14.74
C ARG A 41 12.74 -8.66 16.23
N GLU A 42 12.05 -7.60 16.62
CA GLU A 42 12.06 -7.08 18.00
C GLU A 42 10.75 -7.38 18.74
N THR A 43 9.60 -7.25 18.09
CA THR A 43 8.28 -7.46 18.74
C THR A 43 7.67 -8.82 18.47
N GLY A 44 8.11 -9.53 17.44
CA GLY A 44 7.45 -10.74 16.93
C GLY A 44 6.09 -10.48 16.27
N LEU A 45 5.65 -9.22 16.17
CA LEU A 45 4.41 -8.83 15.49
C LEU A 45 4.61 -8.82 13.97
N PRO A 46 3.55 -9.05 13.17
CA PRO A 46 3.66 -9.02 11.72
C PRO A 46 4.12 -7.64 11.22
N ILE A 47 5.02 -7.63 10.25
CA ILE A 47 5.40 -6.44 9.48
C ILE A 47 5.19 -6.70 7.98
N PRO A 48 4.70 -5.70 7.23
CA PRO A 48 4.35 -4.37 7.72
C PRO A 48 3.01 -4.33 8.49
N ARG A 49 2.83 -3.34 9.37
CA ARG A 49 1.58 -3.17 10.15
C ARG A 49 1.30 -1.72 10.51
N TYR A 50 0.03 -1.38 10.65
CA TYR A 50 -0.37 -0.03 11.07
C TYR A 50 -0.30 0.15 12.59
N VAL A 51 0.14 1.35 12.96
CA VAL A 51 0.15 1.91 14.32
C VAL A 51 -0.28 3.38 14.24
N SER A 52 -0.44 4.01 15.39
CA SER A 52 -0.75 5.43 15.46
C SER A 52 0.26 6.18 16.33
N LEU A 53 0.44 7.47 16.05
CA LEU A 53 1.19 8.35 16.94
C LEU A 53 0.47 8.51 18.29
N LYS A 54 1.17 8.28 19.39
CA LYS A 54 0.65 8.56 20.74
C LYS A 54 1.09 9.93 21.25
N ALA A 55 2.32 10.32 20.94
CA ALA A 55 2.90 11.55 21.47
C ALA A 55 2.36 12.80 20.76
N HIS A 56 2.16 13.90 21.51
CA HIS A 56 1.85 15.22 20.96
C HIS A 56 3.00 15.84 20.15
N LYS A 57 4.22 15.39 20.37
CA LYS A 57 5.40 15.78 19.60
C LYS A 57 6.26 14.56 19.32
N ALA A 58 6.16 14.01 18.11
CA ALA A 58 6.91 12.83 17.69
C ALA A 58 7.96 13.21 16.64
N ARG A 59 9.20 12.74 16.82
CA ARG A 59 10.29 13.00 15.89
C ARG A 59 10.56 11.74 15.05
N MET A 60 10.48 11.88 13.74
CA MET A 60 11.01 10.91 12.79
C MET A 60 12.46 11.28 12.50
N ARG A 61 13.35 10.30 12.55
CA ARG A 61 14.79 10.46 12.32
C ARG A 61 15.22 9.70 11.08
N VAL A 62 16.37 10.06 10.53
CA VAL A 62 16.95 9.35 9.38
C VAL A 62 17.50 7.96 9.74
N GLY A 63 17.81 7.69 11.02
CA GLY A 63 18.32 6.40 11.50
C GLY A 63 17.81 6.02 12.90
N PRO A 64 18.01 4.76 13.33
CA PRO A 64 17.45 4.18 14.57
C PRO A 64 18.27 4.55 15.82
N SER A 65 18.52 5.84 16.02
CA SER A 65 19.21 6.36 17.21
C SER A 65 18.94 7.86 17.37
N THR A 66 19.09 8.38 18.59
CA THR A 66 18.92 9.79 18.91
C THR A 66 20.02 10.68 18.32
N ILE A 67 21.15 10.11 17.91
CA ILE A 67 22.26 10.83 17.25
C ILE A 67 21.92 11.25 15.82
N TYR A 68 21.02 10.52 15.15
CA TYR A 68 20.64 10.82 13.78
C TYR A 68 19.73 12.04 13.71
N ALA A 69 19.91 12.86 12.67
CA ALA A 69 19.11 14.06 12.46
C ALA A 69 17.59 13.77 12.42
N THR A 70 16.81 14.73 12.89
CA THR A 70 15.34 14.68 12.79
C THR A 70 14.94 15.06 11.37
N LYS A 71 14.27 14.14 10.68
CA LYS A 71 13.73 14.31 9.33
C LYS A 71 12.40 15.06 9.36
N TRP A 72 11.55 14.78 10.34
CA TRP A 72 10.23 15.40 10.49
C TRP A 72 9.77 15.43 11.94
N ILE A 73 8.95 16.43 12.28
CA ILE A 73 8.30 16.54 13.59
C ILE A 73 6.78 16.54 13.38
N TYR A 74 6.12 15.52 13.93
CA TYR A 74 4.67 15.42 13.93
C TYR A 74 4.10 16.02 15.22
N MET A 75 3.06 16.84 15.07
CA MET A 75 2.40 17.54 16.18
C MET A 75 0.97 17.06 16.46
N LYS A 76 0.42 16.17 15.62
CA LYS A 76 -0.94 15.64 15.77
C LYS A 76 -0.92 14.18 16.22
N PRO A 77 -1.38 13.87 17.45
CA PRO A 77 -1.57 12.49 17.88
C PRO A 77 -2.59 11.75 17.02
N GLY A 78 -2.38 10.45 16.91
CA GLY A 78 -3.24 9.50 16.20
C GLY A 78 -3.01 9.40 14.71
N LEU A 79 -2.07 10.16 14.15
CA LEU A 79 -1.73 9.97 12.74
C LEU A 79 -1.30 8.51 12.50
N PRO A 80 -1.92 7.82 11.54
CA PRO A 80 -1.58 6.45 11.20
C PRO A 80 -0.22 6.38 10.51
N LEU A 81 0.61 5.44 10.96
CA LEU A 81 1.91 5.13 10.40
C LEU A 81 1.99 3.63 10.15
N GLU A 82 2.64 3.23 9.08
CA GLU A 82 2.91 1.83 8.77
C GLU A 82 4.33 1.49 9.23
N ILE A 83 4.47 0.55 10.16
CA ILE A 83 5.77 -0.02 10.52
C ILE A 83 6.18 -0.97 9.41
N ILE A 84 7.37 -0.75 8.86
CA ILE A 84 7.95 -1.56 7.78
C ILE A 84 9.21 -2.33 8.21
N ASP A 85 9.87 -1.89 9.29
CA ASP A 85 11.01 -2.60 9.90
C ASP A 85 11.18 -2.23 11.40
N GLU A 86 11.97 -2.99 12.13
CA GLU A 86 12.13 -2.88 13.60
C GLU A 86 13.60 -3.02 14.02
N TYR A 87 14.24 -2.04 14.66
CA TYR A 87 15.63 -2.18 15.17
C TYR A 87 15.71 -1.80 16.64
N GLY A 88 15.99 -2.75 17.53
CA GLY A 88 15.88 -2.57 18.97
C GLY A 88 14.55 -1.90 19.35
N ARG A 89 14.64 -0.71 19.98
CA ARG A 89 13.48 0.10 20.38
C ARG A 89 12.92 1.01 19.28
N TRP A 90 13.49 0.96 18.08
CA TRP A 90 13.11 1.82 16.96
C TRP A 90 12.26 1.06 15.95
N ARG A 91 11.35 1.78 15.33
CA ARG A 91 10.49 1.30 14.25
C ARG A 91 10.75 2.16 13.03
N GLN A 92 11.09 1.53 11.92
CA GLN A 92 11.07 2.21 10.63
C GLN A 92 9.62 2.30 10.21
N VAL A 93 9.17 3.51 9.94
CA VAL A 93 7.78 3.82 9.63
C VAL A 93 7.66 4.54 8.30
N ARG A 94 6.53 4.33 7.62
CA ARG A 94 6.07 5.08 6.46
C ARG A 94 4.81 5.87 6.83
N ASP A 95 4.77 7.15 6.49
CA ASP A 95 3.58 7.99 6.67
C ASP A 95 2.64 7.96 5.47
N ASP A 96 1.52 8.68 5.56
CA ASP A 96 0.50 8.79 4.52
C ASP A 96 0.99 9.48 3.23
N THR A 97 2.12 10.17 3.28
CA THR A 97 2.77 10.80 2.12
C THR A 97 3.83 9.90 1.47
N GLY A 98 4.09 8.71 2.05
CA GLY A 98 5.16 7.81 1.63
C GLY A 98 6.53 8.13 2.23
N THR A 99 6.63 9.13 3.10
CA THR A 99 7.88 9.49 3.76
C THR A 99 8.27 8.40 4.76
N THR A 100 9.48 7.87 4.61
CA THR A 100 10.03 6.87 5.51
C THR A 100 11.07 7.44 6.48
N GLY A 101 11.16 6.85 7.67
CA GLY A 101 12.18 7.16 8.66
C GLY A 101 12.00 6.35 9.95
N TRP A 102 12.79 6.64 10.96
CA TRP A 102 12.82 5.90 12.21
C TRP A 102 12.15 6.68 13.35
N MET A 103 11.31 6.00 14.11
CA MET A 103 10.69 6.52 15.32
C MET A 103 10.95 5.60 16.51
N HIS A 104 11.13 6.20 17.68
CA HIS A 104 11.23 5.44 18.92
C HIS A 104 9.86 4.85 19.27
N GLY A 105 9.79 3.55 19.58
CA GLY A 105 8.54 2.82 19.78
C GLY A 105 7.64 3.40 20.89
N ALA A 106 8.22 4.07 21.90
CA ALA A 106 7.43 4.73 22.95
C ALA A 106 6.57 5.91 22.46
N LEU A 107 6.83 6.43 21.25
CA LEU A 107 6.02 7.48 20.61
C LEU A 107 4.80 6.91 19.88
N LEU A 108 4.72 5.58 19.74
CA LEU A 108 3.74 4.86 18.94
C LEU A 108 2.75 4.11 19.84
N SER A 109 1.58 3.80 19.29
CA SER A 109 0.53 3.04 19.92
C SER A 109 -0.06 2.02 18.95
N GLY A 110 -0.50 0.87 19.46
CA GLY A 110 -1.27 -0.12 18.70
C GLY A 110 -2.72 0.29 18.45
N GLN A 111 -3.16 1.43 18.97
CA GLN A 111 -4.50 1.96 18.73
C GLN A 111 -4.71 2.17 17.22
N ARG A 112 -5.79 1.59 16.68
CA ARG A 112 -6.10 1.62 15.26
C ARG A 112 -6.74 2.95 14.88
N THR A 113 -6.03 3.67 14.02
CA THR A 113 -6.52 4.90 13.40
C THR A 113 -6.31 4.82 11.91
N ALA A 114 -7.00 5.67 11.17
CA ALA A 114 -6.79 5.85 9.75
C ALA A 114 -6.97 7.31 9.36
N VAL A 115 -6.48 7.68 8.20
CA VAL A 115 -6.92 8.87 7.50
C VAL A 115 -7.68 8.45 6.25
N VAL A 116 -8.67 9.25 5.86
CA VAL A 116 -9.24 9.15 4.51
C VAL A 116 -8.09 9.33 3.52
N ALA A 117 -7.94 8.37 2.62
CA ALA A 117 -6.76 8.20 1.81
C ALA A 117 -6.37 9.51 1.09
N PRO A 118 -5.10 9.97 1.22
CA PRO A 118 -4.68 11.27 0.69
C PRO A 118 -4.62 11.33 -0.84
N TRP A 119 -4.64 10.18 -1.52
CA TRP A 119 -4.64 10.09 -2.99
C TRP A 119 -6.03 10.23 -3.61
N LEU A 120 -7.11 10.27 -2.82
CA LEU A 120 -8.47 10.44 -3.33
C LEU A 120 -8.66 11.84 -3.92
N LYS A 121 -9.33 11.90 -5.07
CA LYS A 121 -9.70 13.14 -5.77
C LYS A 121 -11.06 13.68 -5.33
N THR A 122 -11.87 12.84 -4.69
CA THR A 122 -13.23 13.14 -4.24
C THR A 122 -13.40 12.76 -2.78
N ASN A 123 -14.47 13.24 -2.16
CA ASN A 123 -14.81 12.88 -0.79
C ASN A 123 -15.15 11.39 -0.66
N ALA A 124 -14.82 10.81 0.48
CA ALA A 124 -15.25 9.46 0.86
C ALA A 124 -16.61 9.53 1.57
N MET A 125 -17.48 8.57 1.26
CA MET A 125 -18.81 8.51 1.86
C MET A 125 -18.81 7.73 3.16
N LEU A 126 -19.20 8.38 4.26
CA LEU A 126 -19.48 7.75 5.54
C LEU A 126 -20.97 7.35 5.57
N ARG A 127 -21.25 6.07 5.79
CA ARG A 127 -22.61 5.51 5.70
C ARG A 127 -23.09 4.91 7.02
N GLY A 128 -24.40 4.75 7.16
CA GLY A 128 -25.01 4.14 8.36
C GLY A 128 -24.81 2.63 8.50
N GLY A 129 -24.47 1.93 7.43
CA GLY A 129 -24.26 0.48 7.40
C GLY A 129 -23.13 0.08 6.45
N PRO A 130 -22.57 -1.14 6.59
CA PRO A 130 -21.52 -1.70 5.73
C PRO A 130 -22.03 -2.11 4.34
N GLU A 131 -22.79 -1.23 3.67
CA GLU A 131 -23.33 -1.45 2.34
C GLU A 131 -23.36 -0.15 1.53
N LYS A 132 -23.26 -0.26 0.20
CA LYS A 132 -23.18 0.90 -0.70
C LYS A 132 -24.45 1.74 -0.75
N THR A 133 -25.59 1.15 -0.40
CA THR A 133 -26.94 1.76 -0.45
C THR A 133 -27.39 2.29 0.91
N ALA A 134 -26.62 2.08 1.97
CA ALA A 134 -26.93 2.58 3.31
C ALA A 134 -27.06 4.11 3.30
N ASN A 135 -27.86 4.64 4.24
CA ASN A 135 -28.04 6.08 4.41
C ASN A 135 -26.68 6.80 4.51
N LEU A 136 -26.55 7.92 3.79
CA LEU A 136 -25.35 8.76 3.82
C LEU A 136 -25.36 9.60 5.10
N ILE A 137 -24.30 9.49 5.91
CA ILE A 137 -24.13 10.24 7.16
C ILE A 137 -23.33 11.51 6.92
N ALA A 138 -22.22 11.39 6.20
CA ALA A 138 -21.33 12.51 5.92
C ALA A 138 -20.47 12.22 4.69
N GLU A 139 -19.96 13.29 4.09
CA GLU A 139 -18.87 13.24 3.13
C GLU A 139 -17.57 13.67 3.80
N LEU A 140 -16.55 12.84 3.71
CA LEU A 140 -15.26 13.06 4.36
C LEU A 140 -14.21 13.44 3.33
N GLN A 141 -13.56 14.58 3.52
CA GLN A 141 -12.45 15.00 2.67
C GLN A 141 -11.23 14.09 2.85
N PRO A 142 -10.33 14.01 1.84
CA PRO A 142 -9.02 13.40 2.02
C PRO A 142 -8.29 13.97 3.25
N ARG A 143 -7.52 13.13 3.94
CA ARG A 143 -6.75 13.46 5.16
C ARG A 143 -7.59 13.68 6.43
N VAL A 144 -8.91 13.47 6.41
CA VAL A 144 -9.72 13.44 7.64
C VAL A 144 -9.27 12.26 8.52
N LEU A 145 -9.02 12.52 9.80
CA LEU A 145 -8.52 11.54 10.76
C LEU A 145 -9.66 10.78 11.45
N LEU A 146 -9.54 9.46 11.48
CA LEU A 146 -10.55 8.51 11.95
C LEU A 146 -9.98 7.60 13.04
N SER A 147 -10.83 7.23 13.99
CA SER A 147 -10.60 6.08 14.87
C SER A 147 -11.26 4.86 14.25
N LEU A 148 -10.54 3.73 14.15
CA LEU A 148 -11.11 2.48 13.65
C LEU A 148 -11.60 1.64 14.82
N HIS A 149 -12.86 1.24 14.78
CA HIS A 149 -13.44 0.34 15.79
C HIS A 149 -13.34 -1.11 15.34
N SER A 150 -13.74 -1.39 14.11
CA SER A 150 -13.64 -2.73 13.52
C SER A 150 -13.53 -2.64 12.01
N CYS A 151 -12.96 -3.67 11.38
CA CYS A 151 -12.96 -3.83 9.93
C CYS A 151 -13.32 -5.28 9.57
N THR A 152 -14.16 -5.45 8.54
CA THR A 152 -14.68 -6.75 8.09
C THR A 152 -14.01 -7.26 6.81
N GLY A 153 -12.93 -6.62 6.35
CA GLY A 153 -12.24 -6.92 5.09
C GLY A 153 -12.74 -6.14 3.87
N ALA A 154 -13.86 -5.43 3.99
CA ALA A 154 -14.35 -4.50 2.96
C ALA A 154 -14.84 -3.15 3.52
N TRP A 155 -15.34 -3.17 4.76
CA TRP A 155 -15.88 -2.01 5.46
C TRP A 155 -15.22 -1.88 6.82
N CYS A 156 -15.05 -0.64 7.26
CA CYS A 156 -14.60 -0.33 8.60
C CYS A 156 -15.64 0.51 9.31
N ASN A 157 -15.98 0.13 10.55
CA ASN A 157 -16.73 0.95 11.48
C ASN A 157 -15.76 1.99 12.08
N VAL A 158 -16.09 3.26 11.92
CA VAL A 158 -15.21 4.37 12.26
C VAL A 158 -15.95 5.49 12.98
N SER A 159 -15.20 6.25 13.76
CA SER A 159 -15.62 7.57 14.25
C SER A 159 -14.66 8.64 13.73
N VAL A 160 -15.22 9.79 13.36
CA VAL A 160 -14.43 10.96 12.96
C VAL A 160 -13.84 11.58 14.22
N ARG A 161 -12.51 11.73 14.27
CA ARG A 161 -11.87 12.32 15.45
C ARG A 161 -12.24 13.79 15.56
N GLU A 162 -12.44 14.25 16.80
CA GLU A 162 -12.85 15.64 17.11
C GLU A 162 -14.23 16.02 16.53
N HIS A 163 -15.05 15.02 16.17
CA HIS A 163 -16.42 15.22 15.66
C HIS A 163 -17.34 14.08 16.15
N SER A 164 -18.66 14.28 16.10
CA SER A 164 -19.65 13.29 16.57
C SER A 164 -20.04 12.24 15.52
N ALA A 165 -19.64 12.44 14.26
CA ALA A 165 -19.98 11.56 13.15
C ALA A 165 -19.31 10.18 13.32
N ARG A 166 -20.11 9.13 13.16
CA ARG A 166 -19.71 7.72 13.19
C ARG A 166 -20.48 6.94 12.14
N GLY A 167 -19.89 5.87 11.63
CA GLY A 167 -20.52 5.04 10.62
C GLY A 167 -19.55 4.06 9.98
N TYR A 168 -19.87 3.64 8.77
CA TYR A 168 -19.08 2.71 7.98
C TYR A 168 -18.49 3.39 6.77
N ILE A 169 -17.22 3.12 6.51
CA ILE A 169 -16.49 3.57 5.33
C ILE A 169 -15.85 2.37 4.64
N ARG A 170 -15.72 2.46 3.33
CA ARG A 170 -15.03 1.46 2.52
C ARG A 170 -13.54 1.40 2.90
N GLN A 171 -13.04 0.20 3.17
CA GLN A 171 -11.69 -0.01 3.69
C GLN A 171 -10.59 0.41 2.71
N ASP A 172 -10.82 0.23 1.41
CA ASP A 172 -9.94 0.65 0.31
C ASP A 172 -9.80 2.18 0.17
N LEU A 173 -10.60 2.96 0.90
CA LEU A 173 -10.52 4.42 0.95
C LEU A 173 -9.68 4.94 2.14
N LEU A 174 -9.00 4.05 2.86
CA LEU A 174 -8.29 4.37 4.09
C LEU A 174 -6.78 4.16 3.96
N TRP A 175 -6.03 5.06 4.56
CA TRP A 175 -4.65 4.81 4.98
C TRP A 175 -4.64 4.54 6.48
N GLY A 176 -4.28 3.34 6.91
CA GLY A 176 -4.41 2.87 8.31
C GLY A 176 -5.10 1.51 8.46
N ALA A 177 -5.57 0.93 7.36
CA ALA A 177 -6.06 -0.43 7.26
C ALA A 177 -5.71 -1.02 5.89
N TYR A 178 -5.24 -2.27 5.83
CA TYR A 178 -5.00 -2.91 4.54
C TYR A 178 -6.29 -3.42 3.91
N PRO A 179 -6.37 -3.51 2.57
CA PRO A 179 -7.46 -4.22 1.91
C PRO A 179 -7.59 -5.65 2.43
N GLY A 180 -8.80 -6.08 2.80
CA GLY A 180 -9.04 -7.42 3.35
C GLY A 180 -8.63 -7.60 4.81
N GLU A 181 -8.06 -6.59 5.47
CA GLU A 181 -7.72 -6.69 6.89
C GLU A 181 -8.97 -6.79 7.75
N MET A 182 -8.99 -7.75 8.67
CA MET A 182 -10.12 -8.00 9.57
C MET A 182 -9.66 -7.86 11.03
N PHE A 183 -10.40 -7.08 11.81
CA PHE A 183 -10.24 -6.98 13.26
C PHE A 183 -11.52 -6.44 13.90
N GLN A 184 -11.68 -6.70 15.20
CA GLN A 184 -12.84 -6.32 16.00
C GLN A 184 -12.43 -5.51 17.22
#